data_AF-A0A5C8ZZD8-F1
#
_entry.id   AF-A0A5C8ZZD8-F1
#
_cell.length_a   1.000
_cell.length_b   1.000
_cell.length_c   1.000
_cell.angle_alpha   90.00
_cell.angle_beta   90.00
_cell.angle_gamma   90.00
#
_symmetry.space_group_name_H-M   'P 1'
#
loop_
_entity.id
_entity.type
_entity.pdbx_description
1 polymer ?
#
loop_
_entity_poly.entity_id
_entity_poly.type
_entity_poly.pdbx_seq_one_letter_code
_entity_poly.pdbx_strand_id
1 'polypeptide(L)'
;MRKITSLEIESFKGIGRRVQYDLKPINLFFGQNSAGKSTVLHALNYLNDILNLHAINADGTSLGGGSINLGGFEQFVHQHNLDWSVGLGLKLDLSSVDLVETKAAEVFRERFEARNANAREIGSFDLALITSEINSADFSLEVSWSSLRERPYVSHFNLGLNGDHFVSIHASSDLRRVEITKLLLNHSACLVDNPFVEGGLYELFGGVIEERYLESNGTCLIGLEDAENALPFHKQPLKLADIWSVEDGEGVDSKAEFRALLSTLILGVLETAADELSELKYLGPIREIPPRGYRPRKATEYDWANGLAAWDTLFHEEEHLLNEINRWMHDDSGEFGLKTGYSVEIEEYKKVALASRVMSLIQSGRVEESVLDELDMLLDEVPVEKQVFLRDERRGIEVNPEDVGVGISQLLPVIVGALSERLRIFSIEQPELHIHPRLQAELGDLFIQAALLRDKTFLIETHSEHLMLRILRRIREAGGGEVSGTISGIRDFVLPEDINVVYVDCVQGETRLIPMGIDGDGEFIDRWPHGFFGERAEELF
;
A
#
# COMPACT_ATOMS: atom_id res chain seq x y z
N MET A 1 4.13 -1.90 12.80
CA MET A 1 5.31 -2.36 12.02
C MET A 1 4.87 -2.68 10.61
N ARG A 2 5.68 -2.29 9.63
CA ARG A 2 5.51 -2.61 8.22
C ARG A 2 5.51 -4.11 7.97
N LYS A 3 4.52 -4.60 7.22
CA LYS A 3 4.40 -6.04 6.89
C LYS A 3 4.99 -6.40 5.54
N ILE A 4 4.85 -5.54 4.52
CA ILE A 4 5.42 -5.82 3.19
C ILE A 4 6.90 -5.44 3.16
N THR A 5 7.76 -6.41 2.87
CA THR A 5 9.23 -6.23 2.91
C THR A 5 9.88 -6.28 1.54
N SER A 6 9.22 -6.87 0.53
CA SER A 6 9.76 -6.94 -0.84
C SER A 6 8.65 -7.04 -1.88
N LEU A 7 8.93 -6.53 -3.08
CA LEU A 7 8.09 -6.62 -4.26
C LEU A 7 8.85 -7.33 -5.39
N GLU A 8 8.16 -8.22 -6.09
CA GLU A 8 8.66 -8.92 -7.26
C GLU A 8 7.82 -8.56 -8.49
N ILE A 9 8.51 -8.33 -9.61
CA ILE A 9 7.89 -7.97 -10.89
C ILE A 9 8.59 -8.73 -12.01
N GLU A 10 7.83 -9.32 -12.92
CA GLU A 10 8.33 -9.97 -14.13
C GLU A 10 7.40 -9.68 -15.32
N SER A 11 7.98 -9.46 -16.51
CA SER A 11 7.26 -9.24 -17.76
C SER A 11 6.20 -8.13 -17.72
N PHE A 12 6.39 -7.10 -16.92
CA PHE A 12 5.45 -5.98 -16.76
C PHE A 12 6.03 -4.69 -17.36
N LYS A 13 5.32 -4.13 -18.35
CA LYS A 13 5.71 -2.96 -19.14
C LYS A 13 7.14 -3.09 -19.66
N GLY A 14 8.04 -2.17 -19.29
CA GLY A 14 9.45 -2.20 -19.70
C GLY A 14 10.28 -3.29 -19.00
N ILE A 15 9.80 -3.86 -17.89
CA ILE A 15 10.51 -4.89 -17.13
C ILE A 15 10.28 -6.25 -17.81
N GLY A 16 11.30 -6.78 -18.48
CA GLY A 16 11.21 -8.08 -19.16
C GLY A 16 11.66 -9.28 -18.31
N ARG A 17 12.61 -9.07 -17.40
CA ARG A 17 13.14 -10.14 -16.52
C ARG A 17 12.61 -9.97 -15.10
N ARG A 18 12.47 -11.08 -14.38
CA ARG A 18 12.17 -11.06 -12.94
C ARG A 18 13.15 -10.16 -12.18
N VAL A 19 12.58 -9.15 -11.51
CA VAL A 19 13.29 -8.29 -10.57
C VAL A 19 12.63 -8.42 -9.20
N GLN A 20 13.45 -8.60 -8.18
CA GLN A 20 13.02 -8.57 -6.79
C GLN A 20 13.62 -7.32 -6.13
N TYR A 21 12.80 -6.59 -5.41
CA TYR A 21 13.15 -5.31 -4.82
C TYR A 21 12.74 -5.28 -3.35
N ASP A 22 13.69 -5.02 -2.45
CA ASP A 22 13.38 -4.89 -1.02
C ASP A 22 12.83 -3.51 -0.72
N LEU A 23 11.72 -3.44 0.02
CA LEU A 23 11.14 -2.19 0.47
C LEU A 23 11.82 -1.74 1.76
N LYS A 24 12.29 -0.50 1.80
CA LYS A 24 12.75 0.22 2.99
C LYS A 24 11.72 1.30 3.38
N PRO A 25 11.82 1.95 4.56
CA PRO A 25 10.95 3.07 4.91
C PRO A 25 10.87 4.15 3.81
N ILE A 26 11.98 4.45 3.12
CA ILE A 26 12.00 5.38 1.98
C ILE A 26 12.65 4.69 0.78
N ASN A 27 11.91 4.60 -0.32
CA ASN A 27 12.34 4.00 -1.58
C ASN A 27 12.33 5.08 -2.67
N LEU A 28 13.49 5.39 -3.23
CA LEU A 28 13.67 6.45 -4.23
C LEU A 28 14.03 5.84 -5.59
N PHE A 29 13.24 6.15 -6.62
CA PHE A 29 13.47 5.74 -8.00
C PHE A 29 13.97 6.92 -8.83
N PHE A 30 15.24 6.86 -9.22
CA PHE A 30 15.92 7.82 -10.10
C PHE A 30 16.13 7.25 -11.49
N GLY A 31 16.39 8.09 -12.50
CA GLY A 31 16.69 7.63 -13.85
C GLY A 31 16.12 8.57 -14.92
N GLN A 32 16.49 8.36 -16.19
CA GLN A 32 16.04 9.22 -17.28
C GLN A 32 14.52 9.18 -17.48
N ASN A 33 13.97 10.21 -18.13
CA ASN A 33 12.57 10.20 -18.53
C ASN A 33 12.28 9.00 -19.43
N SER A 34 11.12 8.37 -19.24
CA SER A 34 10.72 7.16 -19.97
C SER A 34 11.58 5.91 -19.75
N ALA A 35 12.47 5.89 -18.73
CA ALA A 35 13.22 4.68 -18.36
C ALA A 35 12.35 3.59 -17.69
N GLY A 36 11.14 3.94 -17.26
CA GLY A 36 10.20 3.02 -16.62
C GLY A 36 10.13 3.13 -15.10
N LYS A 37 10.49 4.28 -14.49
CA LYS A 37 10.43 4.52 -13.04
C LYS A 37 9.06 4.26 -12.43
N SER A 38 8.01 4.75 -13.10
CA SER A 38 6.61 4.58 -12.69
C SER A 38 6.15 3.12 -12.75
N THR A 39 6.87 2.26 -13.48
CA THR A 39 6.51 0.83 -13.64
C THR A 39 6.39 0.12 -12.30
N VAL A 40 7.29 0.41 -11.35
CA VAL A 40 7.28 -0.22 -10.02
C VAL A 40 6.04 0.24 -9.23
N LEU A 41 5.76 1.55 -9.24
CA LEU A 41 4.60 2.13 -8.57
C LEU A 41 3.30 1.56 -9.17
N HIS A 42 3.23 1.46 -10.49
CA HIS A 42 2.09 0.91 -11.22
C HIS A 42 1.87 -0.58 -10.94
N ALA A 43 2.94 -1.38 -10.84
CA ALA A 43 2.86 -2.80 -10.53
C ALA A 43 2.23 -3.03 -9.14
N LEU A 44 2.61 -2.21 -8.15
CA LEU A 44 2.02 -2.29 -6.81
C LEU A 44 0.54 -1.89 -6.79
N ASN A 45 0.16 -0.84 -7.55
CA ASN A 45 -1.25 -0.46 -7.73
C ASN A 45 -2.06 -1.57 -8.41
N TYR A 46 -1.50 -2.21 -9.44
CA TYR A 46 -2.14 -3.34 -10.11
C TYR A 46 -2.28 -4.56 -9.18
N LEU A 47 -1.27 -4.86 -8.37
CA LEU A 47 -1.33 -5.94 -7.39
C LEU A 47 -2.41 -5.70 -6.32
N ASN A 48 -2.55 -4.45 -5.84
CA ASN A 48 -3.65 -4.07 -4.96
C ASN A 48 -5.02 -4.39 -5.61
N ASP A 49 -5.21 -4.03 -6.88
CA ASP A 49 -6.46 -4.26 -7.58
C ASP A 49 -6.74 -5.76 -7.80
N ILE A 50 -5.71 -6.56 -8.07
CA ILE A 50 -5.84 -8.01 -8.14
C ILE A 50 -6.30 -8.57 -6.79
N LEU A 51 -5.61 -8.23 -5.69
CA LEU A 51 -5.88 -8.84 -4.39
C LEU A 51 -7.19 -8.34 -3.76
N ASN A 52 -7.45 -7.04 -3.80
CA ASN A 52 -8.60 -6.43 -3.14
C ASN A 52 -9.86 -6.41 -4.00
N LEU A 53 -9.74 -6.28 -5.32
CA LEU A 53 -10.87 -6.11 -6.24
C LEU A 53 -11.04 -7.26 -7.23
N HIS A 54 -10.07 -8.18 -7.32
CA HIS A 54 -10.04 -9.27 -8.31
C HIS A 54 -10.09 -8.74 -9.76
N ALA A 55 -9.60 -7.51 -9.96
CA ALA A 55 -9.57 -6.84 -11.26
C ALA A 55 -8.32 -7.27 -12.06
N ILE A 56 -8.39 -8.43 -12.71
CA ILE A 56 -7.25 -9.03 -13.42
C ILE A 56 -6.94 -8.26 -14.72
N ASN A 57 -7.95 -7.85 -15.49
CA ASN A 57 -7.74 -7.04 -16.70
C ASN A 57 -7.86 -5.55 -16.39
N ALA A 58 -6.77 -4.93 -15.98
CA ALA A 58 -6.76 -3.52 -15.58
C ALA A 58 -6.52 -2.60 -16.78
N ASP A 59 -7.55 -1.87 -17.22
CA ASP A 59 -7.38 -0.73 -18.14
C ASP A 59 -6.81 0.49 -17.40
N GLY A 60 -7.38 0.80 -16.24
CA GLY A 60 -6.82 1.71 -15.23
C GLY A 60 -6.69 0.99 -13.90
N THR A 61 -6.22 1.69 -12.87
CA THR A 61 -6.15 1.14 -11.51
C THR A 61 -7.05 1.93 -10.56
N SER A 62 -7.64 1.27 -9.57
CA SER A 62 -8.57 1.88 -8.61
C SER A 62 -7.93 3.05 -7.84
N LEU A 63 -6.67 2.89 -7.43
CA LEU A 63 -5.89 3.91 -6.72
C LEU A 63 -5.29 4.96 -7.65
N GLY A 64 -4.99 4.59 -8.89
CA GLY A 64 -4.42 5.49 -9.89
C GLY A 64 -5.42 6.42 -10.57
N GLY A 65 -6.72 6.25 -10.32
CA GLY A 65 -7.77 7.13 -10.84
C GLY A 65 -7.66 7.35 -12.36
N GLY A 66 -7.79 8.60 -12.79
CA GLY A 66 -7.55 8.99 -14.18
C GLY A 66 -6.06 9.12 -14.55
N SER A 67 -5.14 9.01 -13.59
CA SER A 67 -3.71 9.24 -13.79
C SER A 67 -2.95 8.00 -14.25
N ILE A 68 -3.39 6.79 -13.85
CA ILE A 68 -2.79 5.53 -14.29
C ILE A 68 -3.70 4.86 -15.32
N ASN A 69 -3.22 4.80 -16.56
CA ASN A 69 -3.78 3.96 -17.61
C ASN A 69 -2.77 2.85 -17.95
N LEU A 70 -3.15 1.61 -17.65
CA LEU A 70 -2.39 0.41 -17.99
C LEU A 70 -2.80 -0.16 -19.36
N GLY A 71 -4.00 0.16 -19.83
CA GLY A 71 -4.51 -0.22 -21.16
C GLY A 71 -4.92 -1.69 -21.31
N GLY A 72 -5.02 -2.44 -20.21
CA GLY A 72 -5.34 -3.86 -20.22
C GLY A 72 -4.09 -4.74 -20.40
N PHE A 73 -4.27 -6.05 -20.21
CA PHE A 73 -3.15 -7.01 -20.20
C PHE A 73 -2.32 -6.97 -21.49
N GLU A 74 -2.97 -6.83 -22.64
CA GLU A 74 -2.29 -6.74 -23.94
C GLU A 74 -1.33 -5.55 -24.02
N GLN A 75 -1.61 -4.47 -23.28
CA GLN A 75 -0.79 -3.26 -23.28
C GLN A 75 0.33 -3.30 -22.24
N PHE A 76 0.08 -3.86 -21.05
CA PHE A 76 1.10 -3.88 -20.01
C PHE A 76 1.97 -5.14 -19.99
N VAL A 77 1.61 -6.24 -20.66
CA VAL A 77 2.53 -7.38 -20.78
C VAL A 77 3.76 -6.96 -21.61
N HIS A 78 4.93 -7.41 -21.20
CA HIS A 78 6.19 -6.99 -21.83
C HIS A 78 6.18 -7.28 -23.34
N GLN A 79 6.62 -6.30 -24.12
CA GLN A 79 6.59 -6.33 -25.60
C GLN A 79 5.20 -6.61 -26.21
N HIS A 80 4.12 -6.43 -25.44
CA HIS A 80 2.77 -6.79 -25.85
C HIS A 80 2.63 -8.27 -26.26
N ASN A 81 3.49 -9.13 -25.71
CA ASN A 81 3.52 -10.55 -26.05
C ASN A 81 2.55 -11.35 -25.17
N LEU A 82 1.42 -11.76 -25.76
CA LEU A 82 0.38 -12.53 -25.06
C LEU A 82 0.79 -13.97 -24.70
N ASP A 83 1.90 -14.48 -25.25
CA ASP A 83 2.45 -15.78 -24.86
C ASP A 83 3.20 -15.72 -23.52
N TRP A 84 3.48 -14.51 -23.01
CA TRP A 84 4.18 -14.31 -21.74
C TRP A 84 3.19 -14.14 -20.59
N SER A 85 3.61 -14.56 -19.40
CA SER A 85 2.91 -14.26 -18.15
C SER A 85 3.53 -13.04 -17.47
N VAL A 86 2.69 -12.25 -16.82
CA VAL A 86 3.09 -11.16 -15.93
C VAL A 86 3.21 -11.73 -14.51
N GLY A 87 4.42 -11.71 -13.97
CA GLY A 87 4.70 -12.18 -12.61
C GLY A 87 4.65 -11.02 -11.61
N LEU A 88 3.93 -11.19 -10.51
CA LEU A 88 3.91 -10.26 -9.38
C LEU A 88 4.02 -11.04 -8.08
N GLY A 89 4.79 -10.55 -7.12
CA GLY A 89 4.91 -11.22 -5.82
C GLY A 89 5.28 -10.27 -4.69
N LEU A 90 5.01 -10.70 -3.46
CA LEU A 90 5.40 -9.99 -2.25
C LEU A 90 6.09 -10.91 -1.26
N LYS A 91 6.98 -10.34 -0.47
CA LYS A 91 7.45 -10.93 0.80
C LYS A 91 6.84 -10.17 1.97
N LEU A 92 6.43 -10.92 2.98
CA LEU A 92 5.72 -10.44 4.16
C LEU A 92 6.48 -10.84 5.42
N ASP A 93 6.62 -9.88 6.33
CA ASP A 93 6.93 -10.12 7.74
C ASP A 93 5.60 -10.35 8.50
N LEU A 94 5.47 -11.54 9.08
CA LEU A 94 4.29 -12.00 9.82
C LEU A 94 4.56 -12.12 11.32
N SER A 95 5.74 -11.72 11.81
CA SER A 95 6.14 -11.85 13.22
C SER A 95 5.20 -11.16 14.20
N SER A 96 4.47 -10.14 13.75
CA SER A 96 3.47 -9.41 14.54
C SER A 96 2.02 -9.69 14.11
N VAL A 97 1.78 -10.75 13.34
CA VAL A 97 0.46 -11.06 12.77
C VAL A 97 -0.05 -12.37 13.35
N ASP A 98 -1.22 -12.35 13.98
CA ASP A 98 -1.93 -13.57 14.31
C ASP A 98 -2.81 -14.00 13.13
N LEU A 99 -2.36 -15.03 12.39
CA LEU A 99 -3.11 -15.54 11.24
C LEU A 99 -4.48 -16.11 11.62
N VAL A 100 -4.68 -16.52 12.88
CA VAL A 100 -5.95 -17.06 13.36
C VAL A 100 -6.99 -15.95 13.55
N GLU A 101 -6.56 -14.71 13.79
CA GLU A 101 -7.44 -13.55 13.94
C GLU A 101 -7.86 -12.90 12.61
N THR A 102 -7.38 -13.42 11.48
CA THR A 102 -7.81 -12.95 10.15
C THR A 102 -9.28 -13.28 9.91
N LYS A 103 -10.01 -12.45 9.15
CA LYS A 103 -11.44 -12.68 8.86
C LYS A 103 -11.64 -13.99 8.09
N ALA A 104 -10.68 -14.35 7.24
CA ALA A 104 -10.67 -15.63 6.54
C ALA A 104 -10.70 -16.81 7.53
N ALA A 105 -9.92 -16.73 8.59
CA ALA A 105 -9.90 -17.73 9.67
C ALA A 105 -11.18 -17.65 10.54
N GLU A 106 -11.68 -16.45 10.83
CA GLU A 106 -12.92 -16.23 11.60
C GLU A 106 -14.16 -16.85 10.93
N VAL A 107 -14.37 -16.60 9.63
CA VAL A 107 -15.49 -17.16 8.86
C VAL A 107 -15.50 -18.69 8.92
N PHE A 108 -14.32 -19.31 8.98
CA PHE A 108 -14.22 -20.75 9.14
C PHE A 108 -14.57 -21.17 10.58
N ARG A 109 -14.01 -20.49 11.58
CA ARG A 109 -14.26 -20.76 13.01
C ARG A 109 -15.75 -20.69 13.33
N GLU A 110 -16.45 -19.63 12.89
CA GLU A 110 -17.90 -19.49 13.10
C GLU A 110 -18.70 -20.64 12.46
N ARG A 111 -18.31 -21.07 11.25
CA ARG A 111 -18.97 -22.19 10.56
C ARG A 111 -18.70 -23.53 11.23
N PHE A 112 -17.53 -23.68 11.83
CA PHE A 112 -17.15 -24.88 12.58
C PHE A 112 -17.89 -24.93 13.92
N GLU A 113 -17.88 -23.85 14.70
CA GLU A 113 -18.59 -23.72 15.97
C GLU A 113 -20.12 -23.88 15.81
N ALA A 114 -20.71 -23.31 14.77
CA ALA A 114 -22.15 -23.42 14.49
C ALA A 114 -22.62 -24.85 14.18
N ARG A 115 -21.75 -25.72 13.65
CA ARG A 115 -22.06 -27.14 13.41
C ARG A 115 -21.91 -28.01 14.66
N ASN A 116 -21.26 -27.49 15.70
CA ASN A 116 -20.74 -28.27 16.81
C ASN A 116 -21.36 -27.91 18.18
N ALA A 117 -22.56 -27.31 18.18
CA ALA A 117 -23.26 -26.85 19.38
C ALA A 117 -23.57 -27.93 20.46
N ASN A 118 -23.42 -29.23 20.16
CA ASN A 118 -23.64 -30.33 21.10
C ASN A 118 -22.38 -31.12 21.48
N ALA A 119 -21.24 -30.79 20.90
CA ALA A 119 -19.99 -31.46 21.24
C ALA A 119 -19.29 -30.67 22.33
N ARG A 120 -19.54 -31.05 23.59
CA ARG A 120 -18.92 -30.41 24.75
C ARG A 120 -17.41 -30.61 24.83
N GLU A 121 -16.83 -31.44 23.98
CA GLU A 121 -15.40 -31.55 23.70
C GLU A 121 -15.28 -31.96 22.22
N ILE A 122 -14.78 -31.07 21.36
CA ILE A 122 -14.25 -31.44 20.05
C ILE A 122 -12.74 -31.27 20.13
N GLY A 123 -12.03 -32.19 19.48
CA GLY A 123 -10.60 -32.40 19.51
C GLY A 123 -9.73 -31.14 19.60
N SER A 124 -8.68 -31.30 20.39
CA SER A 124 -7.65 -30.38 20.85
C SER A 124 -6.70 -29.84 19.76
N PHE A 125 -7.19 -29.49 18.56
CA PHE A 125 -6.33 -28.92 17.53
C PHE A 125 -6.38 -27.40 17.53
N ASP A 126 -5.52 -26.81 18.36
CA ASP A 126 -5.31 -25.37 18.38
C ASP A 126 -4.48 -24.95 17.16
N LEU A 127 -5.13 -24.30 16.18
CA LEU A 127 -4.49 -23.75 14.99
C LEU A 127 -3.33 -22.81 15.36
N ALA A 128 -3.45 -22.11 16.50
CA ALA A 128 -2.43 -21.19 16.98
C ALA A 128 -1.07 -21.88 17.17
N LEU A 129 -1.04 -23.18 17.47
CA LEU A 129 0.20 -23.94 17.67
C LEU A 129 1.06 -24.04 16.40
N ILE A 130 0.45 -23.95 15.22
CA ILE A 130 1.18 -23.99 13.94
C ILE A 130 1.32 -22.58 13.39
N THR A 131 0.26 -21.79 13.43
CA THR A 131 0.27 -20.47 12.81
C THR A 131 1.15 -19.46 13.55
N SER A 132 1.37 -19.63 14.87
CA SER A 132 2.28 -18.77 15.64
C SER A 132 3.76 -18.95 15.28
N GLU A 133 4.14 -20.08 14.69
CA GLU A 133 5.50 -20.34 14.21
C GLU A 133 5.75 -19.72 12.82
N ILE A 134 4.70 -19.24 12.15
CA ILE A 134 4.79 -18.60 10.83
C ILE A 134 5.18 -17.12 11.01
N ASN A 135 6.46 -16.83 10.82
CA ASN A 135 7.03 -15.50 11.00
C ASN A 135 7.23 -14.74 9.69
N SER A 136 7.21 -15.43 8.55
CA SER A 136 7.31 -14.80 7.23
C SER A 136 6.60 -15.63 6.17
N ALA A 137 6.18 -14.96 5.12
CA ALA A 137 5.61 -15.60 3.94
C ALA A 137 6.04 -14.86 2.68
N ASP A 138 6.10 -15.58 1.57
CA ASP A 138 6.26 -15.00 0.25
C ASP A 138 5.25 -15.62 -0.71
N PHE A 139 4.65 -14.82 -1.57
CA PHE A 139 3.79 -15.34 -2.61
C PHE A 139 4.10 -14.71 -3.95
N SER A 140 3.84 -15.45 -5.01
CA SER A 140 3.94 -15.00 -6.40
C SER A 140 2.69 -15.43 -7.15
N LEU A 141 2.16 -14.57 -8.01
CA LEU A 141 1.10 -14.86 -8.95
C LEU A 141 1.58 -14.60 -10.38
N GLU A 142 1.05 -15.38 -11.31
CA GLU A 142 1.28 -15.20 -12.74
C GLU A 142 -0.04 -14.91 -13.44
N VAL A 143 -0.13 -13.76 -14.11
CA VAL A 143 -1.27 -13.40 -14.95
C VAL A 143 -0.94 -13.78 -16.40
N SER A 144 -1.79 -14.57 -17.03
CA SER A 144 -1.61 -15.03 -18.42
C SER A 144 -2.83 -14.71 -19.27
N TRP A 145 -2.64 -14.62 -20.59
CA TRP A 145 -3.74 -14.48 -21.53
C TRP A 145 -4.37 -15.84 -21.86
N SER A 146 -5.69 -15.93 -21.79
CA SER A 146 -6.43 -17.09 -22.33
C SER A 146 -6.94 -16.77 -23.73
N SER A 147 -6.32 -17.35 -24.76
CA SER A 147 -6.83 -17.24 -26.14
C SER A 147 -8.22 -17.87 -26.33
N LEU A 148 -8.60 -18.83 -25.47
CA LEU A 148 -9.91 -19.49 -25.52
C LEU A 148 -11.03 -18.62 -24.93
N ARG A 149 -10.68 -17.78 -23.95
CA ARG A 149 -11.64 -16.92 -23.22
C ARG A 149 -11.52 -15.44 -23.59
N GLU A 150 -10.51 -15.08 -24.39
CA GLU A 150 -10.18 -13.71 -24.81
C GLU A 150 -10.08 -12.75 -23.62
N ARG A 151 -9.43 -13.22 -22.54
CA ARG A 151 -9.24 -12.44 -21.31
C ARG A 151 -8.01 -12.91 -20.53
N PRO A 152 -7.39 -12.04 -19.71
CA PRO A 152 -6.36 -12.48 -18.78
C PRO A 152 -6.96 -13.20 -17.57
N TYR A 153 -6.16 -14.05 -16.95
CA TYR A 153 -6.50 -14.78 -15.73
C TYR A 153 -5.24 -15.09 -14.93
N VAL A 154 -5.36 -15.33 -13.62
CA VAL A 154 -4.22 -15.82 -12.83
C VAL A 154 -4.03 -17.30 -13.11
N SER A 155 -2.94 -17.65 -13.80
CA SER A 155 -2.63 -19.02 -14.20
C SER A 155 -1.91 -19.81 -13.10
N HIS A 156 -1.07 -19.13 -12.33
CA HIS A 156 -0.32 -19.74 -11.23
C HIS A 156 -0.37 -18.86 -9.99
N PHE A 157 -0.45 -19.50 -8.83
CA PHE A 157 -0.22 -18.89 -7.53
C PHE A 157 0.71 -19.81 -6.73
N ASN A 158 1.78 -19.25 -6.19
CA ASN A 158 2.71 -19.96 -5.31
C ASN A 158 2.79 -19.21 -3.99
N LEU A 159 2.88 -19.97 -2.89
CA LEU A 159 3.09 -19.45 -1.55
C LEU A 159 4.18 -20.27 -0.86
N GLY A 160 5.14 -19.56 -0.28
CA GLY A 160 6.15 -20.05 0.64
C GLY A 160 5.90 -19.52 2.05
N LEU A 161 6.28 -20.30 3.06
CA LEU A 161 6.19 -19.96 4.47
C LEU A 161 7.57 -20.15 5.10
N ASN A 162 8.03 -19.19 5.89
CA ASN A 162 9.35 -19.23 6.55
C ASN A 162 10.53 -19.56 5.60
N GLY A 163 10.43 -19.16 4.32
CA GLY A 163 11.45 -19.36 3.29
C GLY A 163 11.39 -20.69 2.54
N ASP A 164 10.51 -21.61 2.94
CA ASP A 164 10.28 -22.88 2.24
C ASP A 164 8.99 -22.84 1.42
N HIS A 165 8.96 -23.55 0.30
CA HIS A 165 7.75 -23.67 -0.53
C HIS A 165 6.64 -24.44 0.23
N PHE A 166 5.41 -23.92 0.21
CA PHE A 166 4.27 -24.52 0.88
C PHE A 166 3.21 -25.03 -0.10
N VAL A 167 2.74 -24.19 -1.02
CA VAL A 167 1.64 -24.53 -1.93
C VAL A 167 1.80 -23.92 -3.32
N SER A 168 1.35 -24.66 -4.35
CA SER A 168 1.19 -24.16 -5.72
C SER A 168 -0.20 -24.48 -6.25
N ILE A 169 -0.89 -23.46 -6.76
CA ILE A 169 -2.20 -23.57 -7.40
C ILE A 169 -2.04 -23.23 -8.88
N HIS A 170 -2.63 -24.05 -9.74
CA HIS A 170 -2.60 -23.87 -11.19
C HIS A 170 -4.01 -23.86 -11.77
N ALA A 171 -4.26 -22.94 -12.70
CA ALA A 171 -5.49 -22.86 -13.47
C ALA A 171 -5.22 -23.14 -14.97
N SER A 172 -6.00 -24.06 -15.55
CA SER A 172 -5.91 -24.37 -16.98
C SER A 172 -6.37 -23.18 -17.84
N SER A 173 -5.84 -23.06 -19.06
CA SER A 173 -6.16 -21.94 -19.96
C SER A 173 -7.62 -21.89 -20.42
N ASP A 174 -8.36 -22.99 -20.33
CA ASP A 174 -9.81 -23.03 -20.57
C ASP A 174 -10.65 -22.65 -19.33
N LEU A 175 -10.00 -22.43 -18.18
CA LEU A 175 -10.60 -22.15 -16.87
C LEU A 175 -11.57 -23.23 -16.39
N ARG A 176 -11.36 -24.49 -16.82
CA ARG A 176 -12.20 -25.63 -16.39
C ARG A 176 -11.59 -26.40 -15.22
N ARG A 177 -10.30 -26.24 -14.97
CA ARG A 177 -9.59 -26.90 -13.88
C ARG A 177 -8.77 -25.87 -13.12
N VAL A 178 -9.00 -25.82 -11.82
CA VAL A 178 -8.15 -25.10 -10.88
C VAL A 178 -7.78 -26.10 -9.80
N GLU A 179 -6.48 -26.36 -9.65
CA GLU A 179 -5.98 -27.47 -8.85
C GLU A 179 -4.78 -27.02 -8.03
N ILE A 180 -4.72 -27.45 -6.78
CA ILE A 180 -3.48 -27.45 -6.03
C ILE A 180 -2.61 -28.56 -6.62
N THR A 181 -1.45 -28.18 -7.14
CA THR A 181 -0.50 -29.07 -7.84
C THR A 181 0.69 -29.47 -6.96
N LYS A 182 0.97 -28.65 -5.93
CA LYS A 182 1.94 -28.96 -4.89
C LYS A 182 1.40 -28.52 -3.54
N LEU A 183 1.55 -29.38 -2.53
CA LEU A 183 1.23 -29.11 -1.15
C LEU A 183 2.23 -29.85 -0.25
N LEU A 184 3.07 -29.10 0.45
CA LEU A 184 4.12 -29.69 1.29
C LEU A 184 3.62 -29.89 2.72
N LEU A 185 3.15 -31.09 3.04
CA LEU A 185 2.74 -31.44 4.43
C LEU A 185 3.94 -31.70 5.37
N ASN A 186 5.13 -31.96 4.84
CA ASN A 186 6.36 -32.10 5.63
C ASN A 186 7.08 -30.76 5.82
N HIS A 187 6.33 -29.65 5.85
CA HIS A 187 6.88 -28.31 5.93
C HIS A 187 7.64 -28.09 7.25
N SER A 188 8.85 -27.53 7.18
CA SER A 188 9.75 -27.30 8.32
C SER A 188 9.09 -26.48 9.43
N ALA A 189 8.36 -25.43 9.06
CA ALA A 189 7.61 -24.58 10.00
C ALA A 189 6.51 -25.32 10.79
N CYS A 190 6.12 -26.53 10.35
CA CYS A 190 5.10 -27.33 11.02
C CYS A 190 5.69 -28.54 11.76
N LEU A 191 7.03 -28.68 11.81
CA LEU A 191 7.76 -29.81 12.39
C LEU A 191 8.43 -29.49 13.74
N VAL A 192 8.41 -28.24 14.20
CA VAL A 192 9.18 -27.79 15.37
C VAL A 192 8.43 -28.08 16.68
N ASP A 193 9.08 -28.82 17.60
CA ASP A 193 8.79 -29.07 19.03
C ASP A 193 7.35 -28.77 19.51
N ASN A 194 6.35 -29.31 18.81
CA ASN A 194 4.97 -29.27 19.26
C ASN A 194 4.73 -30.51 20.15
N PRO A 195 4.45 -30.33 21.46
CA PRO A 195 4.25 -31.46 22.38
C PRO A 195 3.03 -32.34 22.06
N PHE A 196 2.21 -31.94 21.07
CA PHE A 196 1.01 -32.65 20.63
C PHE A 196 1.10 -33.19 19.20
N VAL A 197 2.18 -32.91 18.45
CA VAL A 197 2.34 -33.35 17.06
C VAL A 197 3.75 -33.92 16.88
N GLU A 198 3.91 -35.22 17.14
CA GLU A 198 5.07 -35.94 16.61
C GLU A 198 4.93 -35.91 15.06
N GLY A 199 5.95 -35.45 14.32
CA GLY A 199 6.04 -35.61 12.85
C GLY A 199 5.37 -34.59 11.89
N GLY A 200 4.75 -33.51 12.38
CA GLY A 200 4.25 -32.38 11.57
C GLY A 200 2.94 -32.62 10.79
N LEU A 201 2.63 -31.79 9.78
CA LEU A 201 1.30 -31.84 9.11
C LEU A 201 1.02 -33.16 8.40
N TYR A 202 2.06 -33.85 7.93
CA TYR A 202 1.89 -35.15 7.28
C TYR A 202 1.45 -36.22 8.25
N GLU A 203 1.93 -36.22 9.50
CA GLU A 203 1.47 -37.17 10.51
C GLU A 203 0.02 -36.89 10.93
N LEU A 204 -0.37 -35.60 10.98
CA LEU A 204 -1.73 -35.18 11.31
C LEU A 204 -2.74 -35.47 10.18
N PHE A 205 -2.37 -35.17 8.94
CA PHE A 205 -3.32 -35.08 7.82
C PHE A 205 -2.97 -36.00 6.65
N GLY A 206 -1.81 -36.66 6.64
CA GLY A 206 -1.41 -37.56 5.56
C GLY A 206 -2.38 -38.73 5.37
N GLY A 207 -3.05 -39.16 6.45
CA GLY A 207 -4.09 -40.18 6.41
C GLY A 207 -5.50 -39.66 6.07
N VAL A 208 -5.71 -38.35 5.94
CA VAL A 208 -7.03 -37.71 5.72
C VAL A 208 -7.36 -37.56 4.23
N ILE A 209 -6.32 -37.46 3.40
CA ILE A 209 -6.43 -37.35 1.93
C ILE A 209 -6.15 -38.73 1.33
N GLU A 210 -6.90 -39.14 0.32
CA GLU A 210 -6.61 -40.39 -0.39
C GLU A 210 -5.23 -40.31 -1.09
N GLU A 211 -4.44 -41.39 -1.00
CA GLU A 211 -3.08 -41.47 -1.54
C GLU A 211 -2.97 -41.11 -3.04
N ARG A 212 -4.05 -41.27 -3.81
CA ARG A 212 -4.08 -40.90 -5.24
C ARG A 212 -4.02 -39.40 -5.51
N TYR A 213 -4.32 -38.57 -4.51
CA TYR A 213 -4.35 -37.11 -4.64
C TYR A 213 -3.13 -36.42 -4.04
N LEU A 214 -2.30 -37.12 -3.25
CA LEU A 214 -1.11 -36.57 -2.62
C LEU A 214 0.03 -37.60 -2.64
N GLU A 215 1.09 -37.28 -3.37
CA GLU A 215 2.32 -38.05 -3.38
C GLU A 215 3.22 -37.68 -2.20
N SER A 216 4.05 -38.63 -1.75
CA SER A 216 5.04 -38.42 -0.68
C SER A 216 6.05 -37.28 -0.93
N ASN A 217 6.24 -36.88 -2.19
CA ASN A 217 7.11 -35.77 -2.59
C ASN A 217 6.43 -34.39 -2.54
N GLY A 218 5.16 -34.32 -2.11
CA GLY A 218 4.36 -33.09 -2.04
C GLY A 218 3.63 -32.72 -3.34
N THR A 219 3.78 -33.49 -4.41
CA THR A 219 2.94 -33.32 -5.61
C THR A 219 1.52 -33.75 -5.29
N CYS A 220 0.54 -32.94 -5.68
CA CYS A 220 -0.87 -33.25 -5.45
C CYS A 220 -1.74 -32.89 -6.64
N LEU A 221 -2.97 -33.41 -6.66
CA LEU A 221 -3.99 -33.05 -7.64
C LEU A 221 -5.30 -32.84 -6.90
N ILE A 222 -5.40 -31.71 -6.20
CA ILE A 222 -6.56 -31.36 -5.39
C ILE A 222 -7.34 -30.27 -6.11
N GLY A 223 -8.53 -30.59 -6.62
CA GLY A 223 -9.40 -29.61 -7.28
C GLY A 223 -9.94 -28.56 -6.30
N LEU A 224 -9.97 -27.30 -6.74
CA LEU A 224 -10.65 -26.21 -6.06
C LEU A 224 -12.03 -25.98 -6.70
N GLU A 225 -13.08 -26.18 -5.92
CA GLU A 225 -14.46 -25.95 -6.37
C GLU A 225 -14.79 -24.45 -6.38
N ASP A 226 -15.59 -24.03 -7.35
CA ASP A 226 -16.01 -22.63 -7.56
C ASP A 226 -14.86 -21.62 -7.79
N ALA A 227 -13.62 -22.10 -7.95
CA ALA A 227 -12.48 -21.24 -8.25
C ALA A 227 -12.49 -20.83 -9.73
N GLU A 228 -12.42 -19.51 -9.99
CA GLU A 228 -12.39 -18.99 -11.36
C GLU A 228 -10.99 -18.99 -11.99
N ASN A 229 -9.96 -18.95 -11.15
CA ASN A 229 -8.54 -18.88 -11.54
C ASN A 229 -7.66 -19.32 -10.34
N ALA A 230 -6.33 -19.28 -10.49
CA ALA A 230 -5.41 -19.82 -9.50
C ALA A 230 -5.27 -18.96 -8.22
N LEU A 231 -5.73 -17.71 -8.21
CA LEU A 231 -5.71 -16.85 -7.01
C LEU A 231 -6.95 -17.12 -6.15
N PRO A 232 -6.79 -17.63 -4.91
CA PRO A 232 -7.91 -17.79 -4.00
C PRO A 232 -8.50 -16.45 -3.56
N PHE A 233 -9.82 -16.38 -3.41
CA PHE A 233 -10.45 -15.21 -2.83
C PHE A 233 -10.29 -15.23 -1.31
N HIS A 234 -9.43 -14.38 -0.77
CA HIS A 234 -9.11 -14.33 0.67
C HIS A 234 -10.32 -14.11 1.59
N LYS A 235 -11.46 -13.59 1.08
CA LYS A 235 -12.69 -13.38 1.85
C LYS A 235 -13.65 -14.57 1.85
N GLN A 236 -13.30 -15.67 1.18
CA GLN A 236 -14.13 -16.86 1.07
C GLN A 236 -13.33 -18.14 1.38
N PRO A 237 -13.87 -19.07 2.19
CA PRO A 237 -13.17 -20.31 2.49
C PRO A 237 -12.83 -21.13 1.24
N LEU A 238 -11.68 -21.82 1.28
CA LEU A 238 -11.29 -22.76 0.24
C LEU A 238 -12.29 -23.92 0.17
N LYS A 239 -12.81 -24.18 -1.02
CA LYS A 239 -13.63 -25.36 -1.29
C LYS A 239 -12.80 -26.38 -2.04
N LEU A 240 -12.47 -27.48 -1.36
CA LEU A 240 -11.74 -28.59 -1.94
C LEU A 240 -12.73 -29.61 -2.49
N ALA A 241 -12.42 -30.16 -3.66
CA ALA A 241 -13.08 -31.32 -4.23
C ALA A 241 -13.09 -32.51 -3.26
N ASP A 242 -13.88 -33.54 -3.57
CA ASP A 242 -13.96 -34.74 -2.75
C ASP A 242 -12.68 -35.59 -2.86
N ILE A 243 -11.77 -35.40 -1.90
CA ILE A 243 -10.42 -35.99 -1.86
C ILE A 243 -10.18 -36.90 -0.64
N TRP A 244 -11.22 -37.15 0.14
CA TRP A 244 -11.08 -37.67 1.50
C TRP A 244 -10.97 -39.19 1.54
N SER A 245 -10.04 -39.71 2.33
CA SER A 245 -9.88 -41.15 2.59
C SER A 245 -10.85 -41.69 3.66
N VAL A 246 -11.43 -40.79 4.46
CA VAL A 246 -12.30 -41.13 5.59
C VAL A 246 -13.77 -41.06 5.17
N GLU A 247 -14.57 -42.07 5.52
CA GLU A 247 -15.99 -42.15 5.19
C GLU A 247 -16.83 -41.08 5.91
N ASP A 248 -17.99 -40.72 5.35
CA ASP A 248 -18.88 -39.73 5.96
C ASP A 248 -19.44 -40.21 7.31
N GLY A 249 -19.06 -39.53 8.39
CA GLY A 249 -19.48 -39.82 9.77
C GLY A 249 -18.33 -40.21 10.70
N GLU A 250 -17.22 -40.74 10.15
CA GLU A 250 -15.94 -40.92 10.84
C GLU A 250 -14.95 -39.86 10.32
N GLY A 251 -14.19 -39.18 11.19
CA GLY A 251 -13.19 -38.17 10.77
C GLY A 251 -13.73 -36.89 10.12
N VAL A 252 -15.02 -36.56 10.31
CA VAL A 252 -15.62 -35.26 9.91
C VAL A 252 -14.82 -34.08 10.47
N ASP A 253 -14.35 -34.22 11.71
CA ASP A 253 -13.53 -33.22 12.39
C ASP A 253 -12.17 -33.06 11.68
N SER A 254 -11.48 -34.15 11.33
CA SER A 254 -10.19 -34.08 10.63
C SER A 254 -10.27 -33.47 9.23
N LYS A 255 -11.35 -33.72 8.47
CA LYS A 255 -11.60 -33.05 7.18
C LYS A 255 -11.77 -31.54 7.36
N ALA A 256 -12.46 -31.13 8.42
CA ALA A 256 -12.71 -29.74 8.73
C ALA A 256 -11.43 -29.05 9.25
N GLU A 257 -10.70 -29.67 10.17
CA GLU A 257 -9.41 -29.19 10.70
C GLU A 257 -8.39 -28.96 9.57
N PHE A 258 -8.28 -29.89 8.62
CA PHE A 258 -7.40 -29.73 7.47
C PHE A 258 -7.80 -28.53 6.60
N ARG A 259 -9.10 -28.38 6.30
CA ARG A 259 -9.62 -27.23 5.54
C ARG A 259 -9.38 -25.92 6.29
N ALA A 260 -9.51 -25.92 7.61
CA ALA A 260 -9.27 -24.78 8.48
C ALA A 260 -7.82 -24.33 8.36
N LEU A 261 -6.89 -25.25 8.61
CA LEU A 261 -5.47 -24.97 8.58
C LEU A 261 -5.03 -24.46 7.21
N LEU A 262 -5.43 -25.14 6.14
CA LEU A 262 -5.07 -24.72 4.78
C LEU A 262 -5.65 -23.36 4.42
N SER A 263 -6.91 -23.09 4.81
CA SER A 263 -7.54 -21.78 4.60
C SER A 263 -6.83 -20.70 5.39
N THR A 264 -6.49 -20.94 6.66
CA THR A 264 -5.76 -19.97 7.49
C THR A 264 -4.37 -19.66 6.94
N LEU A 265 -3.59 -20.68 6.57
CA LEU A 265 -2.24 -20.49 6.06
C LEU A 265 -2.21 -19.82 4.67
N ILE A 266 -3.16 -20.11 3.79
CA ILE A 266 -3.21 -19.52 2.45
C ILE A 266 -3.93 -18.17 2.47
N LEU A 267 -5.17 -18.16 2.94
CA LEU A 267 -6.04 -16.99 2.88
C LEU A 267 -5.65 -15.93 3.93
N GLY A 268 -5.16 -16.33 5.10
CA GLY A 268 -4.70 -15.39 6.12
C GLY A 268 -3.48 -14.58 5.65
N VAL A 269 -2.57 -15.20 4.91
CA VAL A 269 -1.43 -14.52 4.29
C VAL A 269 -1.90 -13.55 3.19
N LEU A 270 -2.82 -14.01 2.32
CA LEU A 270 -3.40 -13.16 1.27
C LEU A 270 -4.21 -11.98 1.84
N GLU A 271 -4.99 -12.21 2.89
CA GLU A 271 -5.74 -11.17 3.60
C GLU A 271 -4.78 -10.16 4.23
N THR A 272 -3.71 -10.61 4.88
CA THR A 272 -2.69 -9.73 5.46
C THR A 272 -2.05 -8.83 4.40
N ALA A 273 -1.73 -9.39 3.23
CA ALA A 273 -1.20 -8.61 2.11
C ALA A 273 -2.25 -7.62 1.55
N ALA A 274 -3.48 -8.08 1.39
CA ALA A 274 -4.59 -7.28 0.87
C ALA A 274 -4.92 -6.10 1.78
N ASP A 275 -4.95 -6.32 3.10
CA ASP A 275 -5.20 -5.30 4.10
C ASP A 275 -4.07 -4.25 4.12
N GLU A 276 -2.80 -4.66 4.10
CA GLU A 276 -1.68 -3.70 4.06
C GLU A 276 -1.68 -2.89 2.75
N LEU A 277 -1.99 -3.53 1.60
CA LEU A 277 -2.15 -2.82 0.33
C LEU A 277 -3.38 -1.91 0.27
N SER A 278 -4.43 -2.17 1.06
CA SER A 278 -5.61 -1.30 1.10
C SER A 278 -5.30 0.10 1.63
N GLU A 279 -4.23 0.20 2.43
CA GLU A 279 -3.68 1.44 2.98
C GLU A 279 -2.70 2.14 2.02
N LEU A 280 -2.43 1.54 0.86
CA LEU A 280 -1.69 2.18 -0.22
C LEU A 280 -2.49 3.38 -0.76
N LYS A 281 -1.80 4.49 -0.94
CA LYS A 281 -2.26 5.61 -1.78
C LYS A 281 -1.21 5.96 -2.82
N TYR A 282 -1.70 6.43 -3.95
CA TYR A 282 -0.90 6.89 -5.06
C TYR A 282 -1.19 8.36 -5.33
N LEU A 283 -0.15 9.19 -5.42
CA LEU A 283 -0.22 10.59 -5.80
C LEU A 283 0.60 10.78 -7.08
N GLY A 284 -0.10 11.16 -8.16
CA GLY A 284 0.50 11.37 -9.47
C GLY A 284 1.33 12.66 -9.57
N PRO A 285 1.96 12.87 -10.73
CA PRO A 285 2.90 13.99 -10.94
C PRO A 285 2.16 15.32 -11.17
N ILE A 286 0.98 15.29 -11.79
CA ILE A 286 0.15 16.47 -12.03
C ILE A 286 -1.03 16.43 -11.09
N ARG A 287 -1.08 17.42 -10.20
CA ARG A 287 -2.08 17.52 -9.14
C ARG A 287 -3.05 18.65 -9.46
N GLU A 288 -4.33 18.34 -9.34
CA GLU A 288 -5.41 19.31 -9.51
C GLU A 288 -5.46 20.26 -8.32
N ILE A 289 -5.81 21.51 -8.60
CA ILE A 289 -5.96 22.56 -7.60
C ILE A 289 -7.47 22.78 -7.40
N PRO A 290 -7.98 22.78 -6.16
CA PRO A 290 -9.39 23.03 -5.90
C PRO A 290 -9.83 24.38 -6.48
N PRO A 291 -10.91 24.42 -7.29
CA PRO A 291 -11.46 25.67 -7.78
C PRO A 291 -12.08 26.49 -6.64
N ARG A 292 -12.33 27.78 -6.88
CA ARG A 292 -13.13 28.63 -5.96
C ARG A 292 -14.46 27.98 -5.58
N GLY A 293 -14.74 27.96 -4.28
CA GLY A 293 -15.95 27.36 -3.74
C GLY A 293 -15.98 25.82 -3.81
N TYR A 294 -14.82 25.18 -3.94
CA TYR A 294 -14.67 23.73 -3.83
C TYR A 294 -15.31 23.23 -2.54
N ARG A 295 -16.02 22.10 -2.65
CA ARG A 295 -16.64 21.41 -1.53
C ARG A 295 -16.04 20.03 -1.39
N PRO A 296 -15.86 19.54 -0.16
CA PRO A 296 -15.34 18.20 0.05
C PRO A 296 -16.23 17.17 -0.65
N ARG A 297 -15.60 16.27 -1.39
CA ARG A 297 -16.28 15.14 -2.03
C ARG A 297 -16.58 14.06 -0.99
N LYS A 298 -17.41 13.08 -1.36
CA LYS A 298 -17.64 11.90 -0.51
C LYS A 298 -16.39 11.04 -0.49
N ALA A 299 -16.14 10.33 0.62
CA ALA A 299 -14.99 9.44 0.78
C ALA A 299 -14.85 8.38 -0.33
N THR A 300 -15.96 7.97 -0.96
CA THR A 300 -15.98 7.02 -2.09
C THR A 300 -15.47 7.62 -3.41
N GLU A 301 -15.26 8.93 -3.47
CA GLU A 301 -14.81 9.69 -4.65
C GLU A 301 -13.42 10.30 -4.44
N TYR A 302 -12.69 9.84 -3.41
CA TYR A 302 -11.35 10.32 -3.09
C TYR A 302 -10.34 9.87 -4.14
N ASP A 303 -10.10 10.74 -5.10
CA ASP A 303 -9.00 10.61 -6.04
C ASP A 303 -7.72 11.18 -5.42
N TRP A 304 -6.89 10.28 -4.88
CA TRP A 304 -5.55 10.63 -4.40
C TRP A 304 -4.58 10.83 -5.56
N ALA A 305 -4.83 10.22 -6.72
CA ALA A 305 -3.92 10.26 -7.87
C ALA A 305 -3.80 11.69 -8.42
N ASN A 306 -4.90 12.43 -8.50
CA ASN A 306 -4.88 13.86 -8.86
C ASN A 306 -4.67 14.80 -7.65
N GLY A 307 -4.57 14.27 -6.44
CA GLY A 307 -4.30 15.04 -5.22
C GLY A 307 -5.51 15.76 -4.59
N LEU A 308 -6.70 15.73 -5.19
CA LEU A 308 -7.88 16.38 -4.60
C LEU A 308 -8.33 15.72 -3.30
N ALA A 309 -8.10 14.42 -3.13
CA ALA A 309 -8.42 13.73 -1.88
C ALA A 309 -7.65 14.27 -0.67
N ALA A 310 -6.45 14.82 -0.88
CA ALA A 310 -5.70 15.48 0.18
C ALA A 310 -6.40 16.74 0.68
N TRP A 311 -7.00 17.51 -0.23
CA TRP A 311 -7.80 18.67 0.14
C TRP A 311 -9.09 18.26 0.85
N ASP A 312 -9.74 17.19 0.39
CA ASP A 312 -10.92 16.61 1.06
C ASP A 312 -10.60 16.16 2.50
N THR A 313 -9.39 15.63 2.71
CA THR A 313 -8.89 15.17 4.01
C THR A 313 -8.86 16.31 5.04
N LEU A 314 -8.49 17.53 4.63
CA LEU A 314 -8.46 18.69 5.53
C LEU A 314 -9.80 18.99 6.20
N PHE A 315 -10.93 18.70 5.53
CA PHE A 315 -12.26 18.98 6.06
C PHE A 315 -12.73 18.00 7.15
N HIS A 316 -12.13 16.80 7.20
CA HIS A 316 -12.60 15.68 8.02
C HIS A 316 -11.63 15.29 9.13
N GLU A 317 -10.36 15.69 9.03
CA GLU A 317 -9.34 15.33 10.01
C GLU A 317 -9.37 16.23 11.24
N GLU A 318 -8.78 15.72 12.31
CA GLU A 318 -8.69 16.41 13.59
C GLU A 318 -7.80 17.65 13.49
N GLU A 319 -8.07 18.64 14.36
CA GLU A 319 -7.32 19.90 14.48
C GLU A 319 -5.79 19.67 14.62
N HIS A 320 -5.40 18.52 15.17
CA HIS A 320 -4.01 18.09 15.28
C HIS A 320 -3.28 18.01 13.93
N LEU A 321 -3.88 17.41 12.90
CA LEU A 321 -3.24 17.28 11.58
C LEU A 321 -3.05 18.66 10.93
N LEU A 322 -4.06 19.53 11.01
CA LEU A 322 -3.98 20.89 10.46
C LEU A 322 -2.85 21.70 11.12
N ASN A 323 -2.72 21.58 12.44
CA ASN A 323 -1.65 22.23 13.20
C ASN A 323 -0.26 21.74 12.78
N GLU A 324 -0.11 20.45 12.50
CA GLU A 324 1.16 19.88 12.04
C GLU A 324 1.49 20.26 10.59
N ILE A 325 0.49 20.26 9.71
CA ILE A 325 0.63 20.79 8.34
C ILE A 325 1.10 22.24 8.40
N ASN A 326 0.46 23.08 9.23
CA ASN A 326 0.84 24.47 9.39
C ASN A 326 2.23 24.65 10.00
N ARG A 327 2.64 23.76 10.91
CA ARG A 327 4.01 23.72 11.41
C ARG A 327 5.01 23.46 10.28
N TRP A 328 4.72 22.48 9.42
CA TRP A 328 5.57 22.20 8.26
C TRP A 328 5.57 23.33 7.23
N MET A 329 4.43 23.97 6.98
CA MET A 329 4.32 25.01 5.96
C MET A 329 4.93 26.34 6.40
N HIS A 330 4.71 26.78 7.64
CA HIS A 330 5.11 28.12 8.07
C HIS A 330 6.26 28.15 9.10
N ASP A 331 6.30 27.26 10.09
CA ASP A 331 6.96 27.49 11.38
C ASP A 331 8.33 28.22 11.31
N ASP A 332 8.37 29.38 11.97
CA ASP A 332 9.52 30.28 12.06
C ASP A 332 10.48 29.91 13.21
N SER A 333 10.17 28.87 14.00
CA SER A 333 10.98 28.39 15.14
C SER A 333 12.42 28.00 14.76
N GLY A 334 12.69 27.79 13.47
CA GLY A 334 14.03 27.84 12.90
C GLY A 334 14.66 26.48 12.61
N GLU A 335 14.17 25.40 13.21
CA GLU A 335 14.86 24.11 13.21
C GLU A 335 14.43 23.17 12.07
N PHE A 336 13.13 23.10 11.74
CA PHE A 336 12.58 22.25 10.66
C PHE A 336 11.37 22.92 9.98
N GLY A 337 11.10 22.60 8.71
CA GLY A 337 9.91 23.05 7.99
C GLY A 337 10.19 23.56 6.58
N LEU A 338 9.19 23.44 5.70
CA LEU A 338 9.23 23.90 4.32
C LEU A 338 9.35 25.43 4.23
N LYS A 339 8.76 26.17 5.18
CA LYS A 339 8.77 27.64 5.22
C LYS A 339 8.33 28.22 3.88
N THR A 340 7.15 27.79 3.44
CA THR A 340 6.50 28.24 2.20
C THR A 340 6.10 29.70 2.29
N GLY A 341 5.88 30.21 3.51
CA GLY A 341 5.28 31.52 3.79
C GLY A 341 3.75 31.49 3.74
N TYR A 342 3.17 30.29 3.73
CA TYR A 342 1.73 30.07 3.75
C TYR A 342 1.34 29.17 4.92
N SER A 343 0.13 29.34 5.42
CA SER A 343 -0.55 28.41 6.32
C SER A 343 -1.93 28.05 5.74
N VAL A 344 -2.49 26.93 6.15
CA VAL A 344 -3.83 26.45 5.80
C VAL A 344 -4.80 26.87 6.89
N GLU A 345 -5.90 27.50 6.49
CA GLU A 345 -6.99 27.88 7.39
C GLU A 345 -8.29 27.25 6.88
N ILE A 346 -9.11 26.75 7.81
CA ILE A 346 -10.44 26.21 7.50
C ILE A 346 -11.45 27.13 8.14
N GLU A 347 -12.22 27.80 7.30
CA GLU A 347 -13.28 28.69 7.76
C GLU A 347 -14.65 28.02 7.67
N GLU A 348 -15.48 28.28 8.68
CA GLU A 348 -16.88 27.89 8.71
C GLU A 348 -17.76 29.11 8.44
N TYR A 349 -18.66 29.01 7.47
CA TYR A 349 -19.60 30.07 7.14
C TYR A 349 -21.01 29.52 6.89
N LYS A 350 -22.03 30.33 7.18
CA LYS A 350 -23.44 30.02 6.92
C LYS A 350 -23.92 30.86 5.74
N LYS A 351 -24.41 30.21 4.67
CA LYS A 351 -24.95 30.93 3.49
C LYS A 351 -26.33 31.48 3.79
N VAL A 352 -26.43 32.78 3.96
CA VAL A 352 -27.69 33.48 4.26
C VAL A 352 -28.19 34.21 3.01
N ALA A 353 -29.43 33.92 2.60
CA ALA A 353 -30.05 34.65 1.49
C ALA A 353 -30.27 36.12 1.88
N LEU A 354 -29.97 37.06 0.98
CA LEU A 354 -30.09 38.50 1.26
C LEU A 354 -31.52 38.94 1.62
N ALA A 355 -32.53 38.23 1.11
CA ALA A 355 -33.95 38.47 1.39
C ALA A 355 -34.46 37.73 2.64
N SER A 356 -33.60 37.02 3.38
CA SER A 356 -33.99 36.22 4.54
C SER A 356 -34.31 37.08 5.77
N ARG A 357 -35.07 36.48 6.70
CA ARG A 357 -35.34 37.08 8.02
C ARG A 357 -34.04 37.34 8.79
N VAL A 358 -33.08 36.41 8.74
CA VAL A 358 -31.74 36.56 9.32
C VAL A 358 -31.08 37.86 8.86
N MET A 359 -31.02 38.09 7.54
CA MET A 359 -30.40 39.31 7.01
C MET A 359 -31.18 40.57 7.38
N SER A 360 -32.52 40.51 7.40
CA SER A 360 -33.36 41.63 7.85
C SER A 360 -33.13 42.00 9.31
N LEU A 361 -32.96 41.01 10.18
CA LEU A 361 -32.65 41.23 11.59
C LEU A 361 -31.25 41.86 11.77
N ILE A 362 -30.24 41.31 11.09
CA ILE A 362 -28.87 41.87 11.10
C ILE A 362 -28.86 43.33 10.61
N GLN A 363 -29.52 43.63 9.49
CA GLN A 363 -29.60 44.98 8.93
C GLN A 363 -30.38 45.95 9.80
N SER A 364 -31.33 45.45 10.61
CA SER A 364 -32.09 46.31 11.54
C SER A 364 -31.21 46.91 12.64
N GLY A 365 -30.03 46.32 12.90
CA GLY A 365 -29.08 46.78 13.92
C GLY A 365 -29.62 46.72 15.35
N ARG A 366 -30.72 45.99 15.59
CA ARG A 366 -31.32 45.83 16.91
C ARG A 366 -30.56 44.77 17.70
N VAL A 367 -30.29 45.07 18.97
CA VAL A 367 -29.51 44.23 19.89
C VAL A 367 -30.33 43.84 21.14
N GLU A 368 -31.66 43.86 21.01
CA GLU A 368 -32.59 43.42 22.05
C GLU A 368 -32.48 41.89 22.22
N GLU A 369 -32.54 41.39 23.46
CA GLU A 369 -32.35 39.96 23.77
C GLU A 369 -33.29 39.06 22.95
N SER A 370 -34.56 39.44 22.82
CA SER A 370 -35.53 38.69 22.01
C SER A 370 -35.20 38.64 20.51
N VAL A 371 -34.47 39.64 19.99
CA VAL A 371 -34.03 39.67 18.59
C VAL A 371 -32.79 38.80 18.41
N LEU A 372 -31.89 38.78 19.40
CA LEU A 372 -30.71 37.91 19.40
C LEU A 372 -31.13 36.44 19.50
N ASP A 373 -32.09 36.12 20.38
CA ASP A 373 -32.65 34.76 20.48
C ASP A 373 -33.31 34.31 19.17
N GLU A 374 -34.09 35.19 18.51
CA GLU A 374 -34.67 34.90 17.19
C GLU A 374 -33.58 34.66 16.14
N LEU A 375 -32.51 35.47 16.17
CA LEU A 375 -31.40 35.36 15.23
C LEU A 375 -30.63 34.06 15.40
N ASP A 376 -30.32 33.66 16.63
CA ASP A 376 -29.60 32.42 16.94
C ASP A 376 -30.41 31.20 16.49
N MET A 377 -31.71 31.14 16.82
CA MET A 377 -32.60 30.06 16.35
C MET A 377 -32.62 29.94 14.82
N LEU A 378 -32.72 31.08 14.11
CA LEU A 378 -32.75 31.09 12.65
C LEU A 378 -31.39 30.74 12.04
N LEU A 379 -30.28 31.15 12.67
CA LEU A 379 -28.95 30.79 12.22
C LEU A 379 -28.68 29.30 12.43
N ASP A 380 -29.18 28.69 13.50
CA ASP A 380 -29.03 27.24 13.76
C ASP A 380 -29.66 26.36 12.68
N GLU A 381 -30.72 26.84 12.02
CA GLU A 381 -31.32 26.15 10.87
C GLU A 381 -30.49 26.28 9.58
N VAL A 382 -29.57 27.25 9.50
CA VAL A 382 -28.72 27.44 8.32
C VAL A 382 -27.53 26.48 8.36
N PRO A 383 -27.35 25.62 7.34
CA PRO A 383 -26.23 24.69 7.28
C PRO A 383 -24.89 25.43 7.32
N VAL A 384 -23.98 24.93 8.16
CA VAL A 384 -22.58 25.35 8.17
C VAL A 384 -21.89 24.74 6.95
N GLU A 385 -21.19 25.58 6.19
CA GLU A 385 -20.28 25.16 5.13
C GLU A 385 -18.85 25.44 5.57
N LYS A 386 -17.94 24.52 5.25
CA LYS A 386 -16.50 24.69 5.45
C LYS A 386 -15.84 25.05 4.12
N GLN A 387 -14.85 25.91 4.15
CA GLN A 387 -13.95 26.17 3.03
C GLN A 387 -12.51 26.26 3.50
N VAL A 388 -11.60 25.75 2.67
CA VAL A 388 -10.16 25.81 2.90
C VAL A 388 -9.61 27.05 2.20
N PHE A 389 -8.86 27.84 2.95
CA PHE A 389 -8.08 28.97 2.49
C PHE A 389 -6.60 28.75 2.76
N LEU A 390 -5.77 29.47 2.03
CA LEU A 390 -4.36 29.63 2.36
C LEU A 390 -4.15 31.05 2.84
N ARG A 391 -3.43 31.24 3.94
CA ARG A 391 -3.04 32.55 4.44
C ARG A 391 -1.62 32.86 4.00
N ASP A 392 -1.43 33.97 3.30
CA ASP A 392 -0.10 34.51 2.98
C ASP A 392 0.42 35.27 4.21
N GLU A 393 1.33 34.66 4.94
CA GLU A 393 1.83 35.18 6.22
C GLU A 393 2.69 36.44 6.05
N ARG A 394 3.23 36.67 4.84
CA ARG A 394 4.01 37.88 4.56
C ARG A 394 3.12 39.10 4.40
N ARG A 395 1.91 38.89 3.88
CA ARG A 395 0.94 39.96 3.57
C ARG A 395 -0.21 40.03 4.57
N GLY A 396 -0.43 38.98 5.36
CA GLY A 396 -1.55 38.86 6.28
C GLY A 396 -2.89 38.81 5.55
N ILE A 397 -2.95 38.15 4.39
CA ILE A 397 -4.18 38.04 3.58
C ILE A 397 -4.52 36.58 3.32
N GLU A 398 -5.81 36.29 3.27
CA GLU A 398 -6.36 35.02 2.80
C GLU A 398 -6.44 34.99 1.28
N VAL A 399 -6.12 33.84 0.71
CA VAL A 399 -6.13 33.58 -0.72
C VAL A 399 -6.69 32.18 -0.99
N ASN A 400 -7.36 32.00 -2.13
CA ASN A 400 -7.85 30.68 -2.53
C ASN A 400 -6.67 29.81 -3.00
N PRO A 401 -6.80 28.47 -2.95
CA PRO A 401 -5.81 27.54 -3.50
C PRO A 401 -5.45 27.81 -4.98
N GLU A 402 -6.37 28.31 -5.79
CA GLU A 402 -6.11 28.68 -7.20
C GLU A 402 -5.37 30.02 -7.37
N ASP A 403 -5.32 30.86 -6.34
CA ASP A 403 -4.71 32.19 -6.38
C ASP A 403 -3.24 32.20 -5.93
N VAL A 404 -2.72 31.08 -5.41
CA VAL A 404 -1.31 30.93 -5.00
C VAL A 404 -0.44 30.36 -6.11
N GLY A 405 0.89 30.49 -5.96
CA GLY A 405 1.83 29.89 -6.90
C GLY A 405 1.64 28.38 -7.01
N VAL A 406 1.60 27.87 -8.25
CA VAL A 406 1.30 26.46 -8.58
C VAL A 406 2.09 25.46 -7.72
N GLY A 407 3.37 25.74 -7.45
CA GLY A 407 4.20 24.87 -6.60
C GLY A 407 3.66 24.70 -5.17
N ILE A 408 3.05 25.72 -4.57
CA ILE A 408 2.49 25.63 -3.21
C ILE A 408 1.25 24.73 -3.19
N SER A 409 0.32 24.93 -4.13
CA SER A 409 -0.89 24.11 -4.21
C SER A 409 -0.59 22.66 -4.57
N GLN A 410 0.44 22.40 -5.39
CA GLN A 410 0.87 21.03 -5.72
C GLN A 410 1.67 20.37 -4.60
N LEU A 411 2.27 21.14 -3.69
CA LEU A 411 2.99 20.63 -2.54
C LEU A 411 2.06 20.17 -1.43
N LEU A 412 0.91 20.83 -1.24
CA LEU A 412 0.01 20.50 -0.13
C LEU A 412 -0.44 19.03 -0.12
N PRO A 413 -0.85 18.40 -1.25
CA PRO A 413 -1.18 16.97 -1.24
C PRO A 413 -0.04 16.05 -0.78
N VAL A 414 1.21 16.43 -1.05
CA VAL A 414 2.40 15.69 -0.58
C VAL A 414 2.52 15.79 0.95
N ILE A 415 2.35 17.00 1.50
CA ILE A 415 2.42 17.22 2.96
C ILE A 415 1.29 16.46 3.67
N VAL A 416 0.05 16.61 3.19
CA VAL A 416 -1.11 15.94 3.79
C VAL A 416 -0.94 14.42 3.78
N GLY A 417 -0.53 13.84 2.65
CA GLY A 417 -0.33 12.39 2.56
C GLY A 417 0.83 11.89 3.43
N ALA A 418 1.91 12.66 3.54
CA ALA A 418 3.04 12.33 4.41
C ALA A 418 2.65 12.37 5.90
N LEU A 419 1.79 13.29 6.33
CA LEU A 419 1.42 13.47 7.73
C LEU A 419 0.16 12.70 8.15
N SER A 420 -0.71 12.30 7.21
CA SER A 420 -1.96 11.58 7.50
C SER A 420 -1.71 10.22 8.16
N GLU A 421 -2.36 9.94 9.29
CA GLU A 421 -2.17 8.68 10.04
C GLU A 421 -2.80 7.46 9.37
N ARG A 422 -3.78 7.67 8.50
CA ARG A 422 -4.50 6.58 7.82
C ARG A 422 -3.73 5.96 6.66
N LEU A 423 -2.58 6.53 6.29
CA LEU A 423 -1.82 6.11 5.11
C LEU A 423 -0.49 5.50 5.55
N ARG A 424 -0.33 4.18 5.43
CA ARG A 424 0.94 3.54 5.79
C ARG A 424 1.88 3.39 4.60
N ILE A 425 1.35 3.16 3.39
CA ILE A 425 2.15 3.11 2.16
C ILE A 425 1.75 4.27 1.26
N PHE A 426 2.71 5.15 0.94
CA PHE A 426 2.45 6.31 0.10
C PHE A 426 3.41 6.35 -1.10
N SER A 427 2.81 6.14 -2.28
CA SER A 427 3.50 6.20 -3.57
C SER A 427 3.31 7.58 -4.17
N ILE A 428 4.40 8.23 -4.57
CA ILE A 428 4.39 9.62 -5.06
C ILE A 428 5.26 9.74 -6.31
N GLU A 429 4.71 10.35 -7.35
CA GLU A 429 5.49 10.74 -8.53
C GLU A 429 5.85 12.22 -8.48
N GLN A 430 7.13 12.51 -8.68
CA GLN A 430 7.70 13.85 -8.81
C GLN A 430 7.18 14.82 -7.74
N PRO A 431 7.38 14.55 -6.44
CA PRO A 431 6.94 15.45 -5.36
C PRO A 431 7.56 16.86 -5.49
N GLU A 432 8.72 16.97 -6.15
CA GLU A 432 9.46 18.22 -6.38
C GLU A 432 8.96 19.10 -7.53
N LEU A 433 7.98 18.64 -8.31
CA LEU A 433 7.56 19.35 -9.52
C LEU A 433 7.05 20.77 -9.18
N HIS A 434 7.49 21.76 -9.96
CA HIS A 434 7.12 23.19 -9.83
C HIS A 434 7.53 23.89 -8.52
N ILE A 435 8.34 23.28 -7.64
CA ILE A 435 8.82 23.93 -6.40
C ILE A 435 10.31 24.27 -6.45
N HIS A 436 10.68 25.32 -5.71
CA HIS A 436 12.06 25.82 -5.61
C HIS A 436 13.00 24.77 -4.98
N PRO A 437 14.26 24.63 -5.44
CA PRO A 437 15.28 23.71 -4.90
C PRO A 437 15.36 23.61 -3.37
N ARG A 438 15.32 24.75 -2.67
CA ARG A 438 15.29 24.81 -1.20
C ARG A 438 14.16 23.95 -0.62
N LEU A 439 12.94 24.05 -1.17
CA LEU A 439 11.78 23.28 -0.70
C LEU A 439 11.93 21.80 -1.02
N GLN A 440 12.56 21.46 -2.15
CA GLN A 440 12.84 20.07 -2.51
C GLN A 440 13.78 19.38 -1.50
N ALA A 441 14.76 20.12 -0.97
CA ALA A 441 15.60 19.61 0.11
C ALA A 441 14.76 19.37 1.38
N GLU A 442 13.93 20.33 1.80
CA GLU A 442 13.10 20.19 3.00
C GLU A 442 12.05 19.08 2.91
N LEU A 443 11.60 18.69 1.70
CA LEU A 443 10.82 17.47 1.49
C LEU A 443 11.54 16.21 1.99
N GLY A 444 12.88 16.15 1.88
CA GLY A 444 13.67 15.05 2.42
C GLY A 444 13.48 14.88 3.93
N ASP A 445 13.46 15.98 4.68
CA ASP A 445 13.23 15.93 6.13
C ASP A 445 11.78 15.52 6.45
N LEU A 446 10.81 15.98 5.67
CA LEU A 446 9.40 15.58 5.81
C LEU A 446 9.25 14.07 5.66
N PHE A 447 9.83 13.49 4.60
CA PHE A 447 9.76 12.06 4.36
C PHE A 447 10.50 11.25 5.44
N ILE A 448 11.68 11.70 5.89
CA ILE A 448 12.41 11.06 7.00
C ILE A 448 11.56 11.02 8.26
N GLN A 449 11.03 12.18 8.69
CA GLN A 449 10.23 12.23 9.92
C GLN A 449 8.97 11.39 9.81
N ALA A 450 8.25 11.48 8.69
CA ALA A 450 7.04 10.71 8.48
C ALA A 450 7.33 9.19 8.43
N ALA A 451 8.42 8.77 7.78
CA ALA A 451 8.79 7.36 7.67
C ALA A 451 9.12 6.76 9.04
N LEU A 452 9.97 7.44 9.81
CA LEU A 452 10.49 6.93 11.08
C LEU A 452 9.47 7.04 12.21
N LEU A 453 8.83 8.19 12.37
CA LEU A 453 7.94 8.47 13.52
C LEU A 453 6.54 7.89 13.34
N ARG A 454 6.11 7.62 12.10
CA ARG A 454 4.75 7.13 11.78
C ARG A 454 4.73 5.75 11.12
N ASP A 455 5.86 5.05 11.06
CA ASP A 455 5.96 3.71 10.44
C ASP A 455 5.43 3.69 8.99
N LYS A 456 5.75 4.76 8.23
CA LYS A 456 5.32 4.94 6.83
C LYS A 456 6.37 4.42 5.86
N THR A 457 5.88 3.82 4.78
CA THR A 457 6.69 3.39 3.64
C THR A 457 6.42 4.31 2.45
N PHE A 458 7.46 4.97 1.95
CA PHE A 458 7.38 5.83 0.78
C PHE A 458 7.95 5.14 -0.46
N LEU A 459 7.24 5.26 -1.60
CA LEU A 459 7.74 4.92 -2.93
C LEU A 459 7.74 6.19 -3.76
N ILE A 460 8.92 6.77 -3.98
CA ILE A 460 9.05 8.11 -4.56
C ILE A 460 9.79 8.01 -5.89
N GLU A 461 9.10 8.31 -6.98
CA GLU A 461 9.75 8.62 -8.24
C GLU A 461 10.22 10.08 -8.20
N THR A 462 11.51 10.33 -8.38
CA THR A 462 12.07 11.68 -8.31
C THR A 462 13.30 11.85 -9.20
N HIS A 463 13.50 13.09 -9.63
CA HIS A 463 14.71 13.59 -10.29
C HIS A 463 15.44 14.63 -9.43
N SER A 464 14.98 14.85 -8.19
CA SER A 464 15.52 15.91 -7.35
C SER A 464 16.87 15.52 -6.74
N GLU A 465 17.93 16.12 -7.27
CA GLU A 465 19.25 16.12 -6.63
C GLU A 465 19.17 16.69 -5.20
N HIS A 466 18.40 17.75 -5.01
CA HIS A 466 18.29 18.44 -3.72
C HIS A 466 17.64 17.58 -2.64
N LEU A 467 16.63 16.79 -2.99
CA LEU A 467 16.02 15.82 -2.09
C LEU A 467 17.05 14.75 -1.68
N MET A 468 17.75 14.16 -2.66
CA MET A 468 18.75 13.13 -2.38
C MET A 468 19.90 13.67 -1.51
N LEU A 469 20.45 14.83 -1.86
CA LEU A 469 21.52 15.47 -1.10
C LEU A 469 21.09 15.80 0.34
N ARG A 470 19.82 16.14 0.58
CA ARG A 470 19.32 16.32 1.95
C ARG A 470 19.36 15.01 2.72
N ILE A 471 18.85 13.92 2.15
CA ILE A 471 18.82 12.61 2.81
C ILE A 471 20.25 12.14 3.13
N LEU A 472 21.17 12.21 2.16
CA LEU A 472 22.59 11.87 2.36
C LEU A 472 23.23 12.71 3.45
N ARG A 473 22.93 14.01 3.49
CA ARG A 473 23.40 14.89 4.57
C ARG A 473 22.87 14.44 5.93
N ARG A 474 21.60 14.06 6.06
CA ARG A 474 21.02 13.58 7.34
C ARG A 474 21.65 12.26 7.80
N ILE A 475 21.95 11.35 6.87
CA ILE A 475 22.69 10.10 7.17
C ILE A 475 24.07 10.43 7.75
N ARG A 476 24.81 11.34 7.11
CA ARG A 476 26.14 11.76 7.58
C ARG A 476 26.12 12.43 8.95
N GLU A 477 25.14 13.31 9.20
CA GLU A 477 24.96 13.96 10.51
C GLU A 477 24.67 12.93 11.61
N ALA A 478 23.91 11.88 11.29
CA ALA A 478 23.67 10.76 12.21
C ALA A 478 24.93 9.93 12.47
N GLY A 479 25.68 9.58 11.40
CA GLY A 479 26.93 8.81 11.50
C GLY A 479 28.04 9.54 12.27
N GLY A 480 28.09 10.87 12.16
CA GLY A 480 29.02 11.73 12.91
C GLY A 480 28.69 11.91 14.39
N GLY A 481 27.56 11.35 14.87
CA GLY A 481 27.08 11.53 16.25
C GLY A 481 26.54 12.94 16.54
N GLU A 482 26.26 13.73 15.50
CA GLU A 482 25.67 15.07 15.64
C GLU A 482 24.18 14.99 16.02
N VAL A 483 23.51 13.88 15.70
CA VAL A 483 22.11 13.61 16.00
C VAL A 483 21.98 12.21 16.62
N SER A 484 21.45 12.14 17.84
CA SER A 484 21.24 10.89 18.59
C SER A 484 19.93 10.91 19.39
N GLY A 485 18.95 11.69 18.94
CA GLY A 485 17.68 11.83 19.62
C GLY A 485 16.83 10.56 19.51
N THR A 486 15.89 10.42 20.44
CA THR A 486 14.89 9.35 20.40
C THR A 486 13.61 9.95 20.94
N ILE A 487 12.55 9.89 20.15
CA ILE A 487 11.22 10.38 20.54
C ILE A 487 10.38 9.15 20.85
N SER A 488 9.95 9.00 22.10
CA SER A 488 9.09 7.88 22.55
C SER A 488 9.66 6.48 22.23
N GLY A 489 10.99 6.32 22.29
CA GLY A 489 11.67 5.06 21.97
C GLY A 489 11.95 4.82 20.47
N ILE A 490 11.52 5.74 19.59
CA ILE A 490 11.76 5.71 18.15
C ILE A 490 12.93 6.63 17.79
N ARG A 491 13.86 6.16 16.95
CA ARG A 491 14.96 6.99 16.46
C ARG A 491 14.43 8.18 15.65
N ASP A 492 14.98 9.36 15.86
CA ASP A 492 14.64 10.58 15.11
C ASP A 492 15.64 10.91 13.99
N PHE A 493 16.58 10.00 13.74
CA PHE A 493 17.62 10.10 12.71
C PHE A 493 17.54 8.94 11.73
N VAL A 494 17.97 9.21 10.49
CA VAL A 494 17.93 8.25 9.37
C VAL A 494 19.25 7.51 9.23
N LEU A 495 19.19 6.20 8.96
CA LEU A 495 20.35 5.36 8.66
C LEU A 495 20.32 4.86 7.21
N PRO A 496 21.44 4.36 6.65
CA PRO A 496 21.46 3.78 5.30
C PRO A 496 20.50 2.60 5.10
N GLU A 497 20.18 1.86 6.17
CA GLU A 497 19.19 0.79 6.17
C GLU A 497 17.74 1.28 5.99
N ASP A 498 17.46 2.56 6.25
CA ASP A 498 16.13 3.17 6.06
C ASP A 498 15.86 3.60 4.62
N ILE A 499 16.93 3.76 3.83
CA ILE A 499 16.87 4.33 2.49
C ILE A 499 17.21 3.26 1.45
N ASN A 500 16.32 3.10 0.48
CA ASN A 500 16.60 2.39 -0.74
C ASN A 500 16.67 3.37 -1.91
N VAL A 501 17.77 3.35 -2.66
CA VAL A 501 17.92 4.15 -3.88
C VAL A 501 18.05 3.21 -5.05
N VAL A 502 17.21 3.41 -6.06
CA VAL A 502 17.20 2.62 -7.29
C VAL A 502 17.42 3.54 -8.46
N TYR A 503 18.48 3.27 -9.22
CA TYR A 503 18.64 3.84 -10.53
C TYR A 503 17.92 2.95 -11.55
N VAL A 504 16.94 3.54 -12.23
CA VAL A 504 16.13 2.90 -13.26
C VAL A 504 16.73 3.28 -14.61
N ASP A 505 17.32 2.28 -15.25
CA ASP A 505 17.93 2.42 -16.58
C ASP A 505 17.08 1.70 -17.63
N CYS A 506 17.18 2.14 -18.88
CA CYS A 506 16.55 1.47 -20.02
C CYS A 506 17.63 1.09 -21.04
N VAL A 507 17.97 -0.19 -21.08
CA VAL A 507 19.01 -0.73 -21.96
C VAL A 507 18.36 -1.61 -22.99
N GLN A 508 18.46 -1.22 -24.27
CA GLN A 508 17.87 -1.95 -25.40
C GLN A 508 16.34 -2.17 -25.27
N GLY A 509 15.64 -1.24 -24.62
CA GLY A 509 14.18 -1.33 -24.39
C GLY A 509 13.78 -2.15 -23.17
N GLU A 510 14.73 -2.72 -22.43
CA GLU A 510 14.48 -3.38 -21.14
C GLU A 510 14.76 -2.40 -19.99
N THR A 511 13.76 -2.22 -19.13
CA THR A 511 13.91 -1.51 -17.85
C THR A 511 14.72 -2.37 -16.88
N ARG A 512 15.77 -1.78 -16.31
CA ARG A 512 16.62 -2.40 -15.28
C ARG A 512 16.59 -1.57 -14.02
N LEU A 513 16.39 -2.23 -12.89
CA LEU A 513 16.46 -1.63 -11.56
C LEU A 513 17.85 -1.90 -10.99
N ILE A 514 18.64 -0.85 -10.80
CA ILE A 514 20.02 -0.93 -10.30
C ILE A 514 20.01 -0.35 -8.88
N PRO A 515 20.12 -1.18 -7.83
CA PRO A 515 20.21 -0.67 -6.47
C PRO A 515 21.52 0.11 -6.27
N MET A 516 21.43 1.20 -5.52
CA MET A 516 22.53 2.10 -5.22
C MET A 516 22.77 2.11 -3.71
N GLY A 517 23.86 1.48 -3.27
CA GLY A 517 24.25 1.42 -1.87
C GLY A 517 24.71 2.78 -1.34
N ILE A 518 24.36 3.06 -0.08
CA ILE A 518 24.79 4.25 0.67
C ILE A 518 25.54 3.76 1.92
N ASP A 519 26.65 4.42 2.26
CA ASP A 519 27.40 4.14 3.49
C ASP A 519 27.01 5.05 4.66
N GLY A 520 27.62 4.83 5.83
CA GLY A 520 27.35 5.61 7.04
C GLY A 520 27.84 7.06 6.98
N ASP A 521 28.70 7.41 6.02
CA ASP A 521 29.19 8.78 5.81
C ASP A 521 28.26 9.57 4.86
N GLY A 522 27.20 8.94 4.38
CA GLY A 522 26.24 9.55 3.46
C GLY A 522 26.78 9.67 2.03
N GLU A 523 27.68 8.78 1.63
CA GLU A 523 28.17 8.68 0.25
C GLU A 523 27.62 7.43 -0.46
N PHE A 524 27.55 7.49 -1.79
CA PHE A 524 27.19 6.32 -2.58
C PHE A 524 28.39 5.38 -2.70
N ILE A 525 28.18 4.12 -2.35
CA ILE A 525 29.17 3.04 -2.48
C ILE A 525 29.35 2.71 -3.97
N ASP A 526 28.23 2.66 -4.70
CA ASP A 526 28.21 2.31 -6.10
C ASP A 526 28.35 3.56 -6.98
N ARG A 527 29.04 3.38 -8.11
CA ARG A 527 29.20 4.47 -9.09
C ARG A 527 27.88 4.69 -9.85
N TRP A 528 27.37 5.92 -9.87
CA TRP A 528 26.18 6.21 -10.66
C TRP A 528 26.40 6.01 -12.16
N PRO A 529 25.48 5.35 -12.86
CA PRO A 529 25.49 5.26 -14.32
C PRO A 529 25.42 6.70 -14.87
N HIS A 530 26.45 7.13 -15.59
CA HIS A 530 26.62 8.50 -16.13
C HIS A 530 27.04 9.60 -15.13
N GLY A 531 27.44 9.23 -13.91
CA GLY A 531 27.87 10.16 -12.87
C GLY A 531 26.70 10.79 -12.11
N PHE A 532 26.93 11.14 -10.83
CA PHE A 532 25.88 11.71 -9.98
C PHE A 532 25.41 13.07 -10.52
N PHE A 533 24.28 13.08 -11.25
CA PHE A 533 23.80 14.24 -12.00
C PHE A 533 24.87 14.84 -12.94
N GLY A 534 25.60 13.97 -13.65
CA GLY A 534 26.75 14.34 -14.51
C GLY A 534 26.46 15.38 -15.59
N GLU A 535 25.20 15.53 -16.03
CA GLU A 535 24.77 16.60 -16.94
C GLU A 535 25.20 17.99 -16.45
N ARG A 536 25.20 18.21 -15.12
CA ARG A 536 25.65 19.48 -14.53
C ARG A 536 27.15 19.71 -14.69
N ALA A 537 27.95 18.64 -14.68
CA ALA A 537 29.38 18.72 -14.89
C ALA A 537 29.74 18.95 -16.36
N GLU A 538 28.97 18.37 -17.30
CA GLU A 538 29.15 18.61 -18.74
C GLU A 538 28.80 20.06 -19.16
N GLU A 539 27.96 20.75 -18.40
CA GLU A 539 27.65 22.18 -18.63
C GLU A 539 28.64 23.13 -17.92
N LEU A 540 29.47 22.62 -17.00
CA LEU A 540 30.45 23.42 -16.22
C LEU A 540 31.88 23.34 -16.79
N PHE A 541 32.16 22.39 -17.68
CA PHE A 541 33.48 22.12 -18.28
C PHE A 541 33.35 21.93 -19.79
#